data_AF-A0A1J4ZB55-F1
#
_entry.id   AF-A0A1J4ZB55-F1
#
_cell.length_a   1.000
_cell.length_b   1.000
_cell.length_c   1.000
_cell.angle_alpha   90.00
_cell.angle_beta   90.00
_cell.angle_gamma   90.00
#
_symmetry.space_group_name_H-M   'P 1'
#
loop_
_entity.id
_entity.type
_entity.pdbx_description
1 polymer ?
#
loop_
_entity_poly.entity_id
_entity_poly.type
_entity_poly.pdbx_seq_one_letter_code
_entity_poly.pdbx_strand_id
1 'polypeptide(L)' 'MTTHFVTRHPGAIEWAARQGLHIDRQIAHLDPAAIQPGDVVIGILPVNLAAEVCARGGQFFNLTLDLPPNAR' A
#
# COMPACT_ATOMS: atom_id res chain seq x y z
N MET A 1 -8.66 7.69 -9.75
CA MET A 1 -8.07 7.58 -8.41
C MET A 1 -8.29 6.16 -7.94
N THR A 2 -7.20 5.41 -7.82
CA THR A 2 -7.17 4.01 -7.38
C THR A 2 -6.38 3.92 -6.08
N THR A 3 -6.88 3.19 -5.09
CA THR A 3 -6.17 2.88 -3.85
C THR A 3 -5.52 1.51 -3.96
N HIS A 4 -4.20 1.50 -4.05
CA HIS A 4 -3.35 0.32 -4.06
C HIS A 4 -2.91 -0.03 -2.64
N PHE A 5 -3.15 -1.26 -2.20
CA PHE A 5 -2.63 -1.79 -0.95
C PHE A 5 -1.56 -2.83 -1.22
N VAL A 6 -0.31 -2.48 -0.92
CA VAL A 6 0.88 -3.30 -1.20
C VAL A 6 1.22 -4.14 0.02
N THR A 7 0.73 -5.39 0.05
CA THR A 7 1.03 -6.34 1.12
C THR A 7 0.82 -7.78 0.68
N ARG A 8 1.56 -8.70 1.31
CA ARG A 8 1.35 -10.15 1.25
C ARG A 8 0.92 -10.73 2.59
N HIS A 9 0.86 -9.91 3.64
CA HIS A 9 0.65 -10.33 5.02
C HIS A 9 -0.84 -10.42 5.36
N PRO A 10 -1.35 -11.62 5.72
CA PRO A 10 -2.74 -11.81 6.11
C PRO A 10 -3.19 -10.86 7.23
N GLY A 11 -2.34 -10.64 8.23
CA GLY A 11 -2.65 -9.72 9.33
C GLY A 11 -2.86 -8.28 8.89
N ALA A 12 -2.12 -7.79 7.89
CA ALA A 12 -2.30 -6.44 7.36
C ALA A 12 -3.61 -6.32 6.56
N ILE A 13 -4.00 -7.37 5.85
CA ILE A 13 -5.27 -7.43 5.11
C ILE A 13 -6.45 -7.41 6.08
N GLU A 14 -6.41 -8.27 7.11
CA GLU A 14 -7.45 -8.32 8.14
C GLU A 14 -7.55 -6.99 8.89
N TRP A 15 -6.41 -6.41 9.28
CA TRP A 15 -6.36 -5.11 9.93
C TRP A 15 -7.01 -4.04 9.05
N ALA A 16 -6.68 -3.99 7.76
CA ALA A 16 -7.23 -2.99 6.85
C ALA A 16 -8.75 -3.11 6.68
N ALA A 17 -9.25 -4.35 6.56
CA ALA A 17 -10.68 -4.63 6.53
C ALA A 17 -11.38 -4.16 7.81
N ARG A 18 -10.77 -4.41 8.99
CA ARG A 18 -11.29 -3.96 10.29
C ARG A 18 -11.31 -2.44 10.45
N GLN A 19 -10.39 -1.73 9.78
CA GLN A 19 -10.39 -0.27 9.75
C GLN A 19 -11.40 0.31 8.74
N GLY A 20 -12.01 -0.52 7.90
CA GLY A 20 -12.92 -0.06 6.84
C GLY A 20 -12.20 0.67 5.70
N LEU A 21 -10.91 0.36 5.46
CA LEU A 21 -10.16 0.95 4.36
C LEU A 21 -10.75 0.50 3.01
N HIS A 22 -11.08 1.47 2.15
CA HIS A 22 -11.46 1.18 0.78
C HIS A 22 -10.19 0.91 -0.06
N ILE A 23 -10.03 -0.34 -0.49
CA ILE A 23 -8.90 -0.80 -1.28
C ILE A 23 -9.42 -1.27 -2.63
N ASP A 24 -9.03 -0.59 -3.71
CA ASP A 24 -9.39 -0.98 -5.06
C ASP A 24 -8.52 -2.14 -5.56
N ARG A 25 -7.24 -2.15 -5.17
CA ARG A 25 -6.26 -3.16 -5.60
C ARG A 25 -5.36 -3.59 -4.47
N GLN A 26 -5.51 -4.84 -4.03
CA GLN A 26 -4.53 -5.49 -3.17
C GLN A 26 -3.49 -6.20 -4.05
N ILE A 27 -2.21 -5.84 -3.88
CA ILE A 27 -1.11 -6.38 -4.71
C ILE A 27 0.10 -6.75 -3.85
N ALA A 28 0.83 -7.77 -4.27
CA ALA A 28 2.07 -8.19 -3.62
C ALA A 28 3.25 -7.27 -3.97
N HIS A 29 3.28 -6.77 -5.21
CA HIS A 29 4.33 -5.94 -5.76
C HIS A 29 3.70 -4.79 -6.54
N LEU A 30 4.21 -3.58 -6.32
CA LEU A 30 3.85 -2.42 -7.12
C LEU A 30 4.76 -2.32 -8.32
N ASP A 31 4.18 -2.13 -9.50
CA ASP A 31 4.87 -1.54 -10.64
C ASP A 31 4.59 -0.02 -10.65
N PRO A 32 5.56 0.84 -10.29
CA PRO A 32 5.36 2.28 -10.30
C PRO A 32 5.00 2.81 -11.69
N ALA A 33 5.33 2.07 -12.77
CA ALA A 33 4.97 2.43 -14.13
C ALA A 33 3.46 2.61 -14.35
N ALA A 34 2.65 1.89 -13.56
CA ALA A 34 1.20 1.91 -13.66
C ALA A 34 0.53 3.08 -12.91
N ILE A 35 1.26 3.79 -12.04
CA ILE A 35 0.70 4.86 -11.21
C ILE A 35 0.24 6.04 -12.06
N GLN A 36 -1.01 6.45 -11.84
CA GLN A 36 -1.58 7.67 -12.39
C GLN A 36 -1.59 8.80 -11.35
N PRO A 37 -1.57 10.08 -11.78
CA PRO A 37 -1.74 11.20 -10.87
C PRO A 37 -3.02 11.06 -10.03
N GLY A 38 -2.88 11.24 -8.72
CA GLY A 38 -3.96 11.10 -7.75
C GLY A 38 -4.20 9.66 -7.26
N ASP A 39 -3.51 8.64 -7.77
CA ASP A 39 -3.57 7.30 -7.15
C ASP A 39 -2.94 7.31 -5.75
N VAL A 40 -3.47 6.46 -4.87
CA VAL A 40 -3.01 6.29 -3.50
C VAL A 40 -2.34 4.94 -3.37
N VAL A 41 -1.15 4.90 -2.77
CA VAL A 41 -0.41 3.67 -2.50
C VAL A 41 -0.16 3.56 -1.00
N ILE A 42 -0.67 2.49 -0.39
CA ILE A 42 -0.54 2.20 1.04
C ILE A 42 0.27 0.90 1.19
N GLY A 43 1.29 0.91 2.04
CA GLY A 43 2.07 -0.30 2.35
C GLY A 43 3.54 0.00 2.64
N ILE A 44 4.38 -1.02 2.55
CA ILE A 44 5.83 -0.90 2.71
C ILE A 44 6.49 -1.01 1.33
N LEU A 45 7.23 0.02 0.94
CA LEU A 45 7.99 0.06 -0.31
C LEU A 45 9.45 0.42 -0.04
N PRO A 46 10.40 -0.12 -0.83
CA PRO A 46 11.71 0.49 -0.99
C PRO A 46 11.59 1.98 -1.29
N VAL A 47 12.45 2.81 -0.69
CA VAL A 47 12.34 4.28 -0.76
C VAL A 47 12.38 4.81 -2.19
N ASN A 48 13.11 4.15 -3.09
CA ASN A 48 13.16 4.52 -4.51
C ASN A 48 11.81 4.32 -5.21
N LEU A 49 11.05 3.29 -4.87
CA LEU A 49 9.70 3.08 -5.44
C LEU A 49 8.70 4.09 -4.87
N ALA A 50 8.79 4.40 -3.58
CA ALA A 50 7.99 5.47 -2.97
C ALA A 50 8.25 6.83 -3.62
N ALA A 51 9.52 7.16 -3.91
CA ALA A 51 9.89 8.37 -4.62
C ALA A 51 9.29 8.41 -6.03
N GLU A 52 9.28 7.28 -6.75
CA GLU A 52 8.69 7.20 -8.09
C GLU A 52 7.17 7.36 -8.08
N VAL A 53 6.47 6.80 -7.08
CA VAL A 53 5.02 7.05 -6.87
C VAL A 53 4.76 8.55 -6.76
N CYS A 54 5.50 9.23 -5.88
CA CYS A 54 5.35 10.68 -5.67
C CYS A 54 5.70 11.49 -6.93
N ALA A 55 6.78 11.13 -7.63
CA ALA A 55 7.21 11.80 -8.86
C ALA A 55 6.15 11.70 -9.98
N ARG A 56 5.35 10.63 -9.99
CA ARG A 56 4.23 10.41 -10.92
C ARG A 56 2.93 11.09 -10.49
N GLY A 57 2.94 11.84 -9.38
CA GLY A 57 1.77 12.52 -8.85
C GLY A 57 0.85 11.60 -8.03
N GLY A 58 1.29 10.39 -7.68
CA GLY A 58 0.62 9.55 -6.71
C GLY A 58 0.94 9.97 -5.27
N GLN A 59 0.15 9.47 -4.32
CA GLN A 59 0.35 9.69 -2.89
C GLN A 59 0.79 8.38 -2.24
N PHE A 60 1.93 8.40 -1.55
CA PHE A 60 2.43 7.23 -0.82
C PHE A 60 2.20 7.37 0.68
N PHE A 61 1.62 6.34 1.30
CA PHE A 61 1.44 6.19 2.73
C PHE A 61 2.16 4.93 3.21
N ASN A 62 3.20 5.12 4.03
CA ASN A 62 3.88 3.99 4.65
C ASN A 62 3.01 3.40 5.78
N LEU A 63 2.72 2.11 5.71
CA LEU A 63 1.98 1.38 6.74
C LEU A 63 2.88 0.37 7.44
N THR A 64 3.17 0.65 8.71
CA THR A 64 3.79 -0.32 9.63
C THR A 64 2.79 -0.65 10.72
N LEU A 65 2.53 -1.93 10.93
CA LEU A 65 1.66 -2.42 12.00
C LEU A 65 2.52 -3.10 13.06
N ASP A 66 2.39 -2.66 14.31
CA ASP A 66 2.99 -3.35 15.45
C ASP A 66 2.08 -4.51 15.87
N LEU A 67 2.18 -5.62 15.14
CA LEU A 67 1.41 -6.83 15.39
C LEU A 67 2.26 -7.87 16.11
N PRO A 68 1.67 -8.62 17.06
CA PRO A 68 2.35 -9.75 17.69
C PRO A 68 2.69 -10.82 16.62
N PRO A 69 3.71 -11.67 16.84
CA PRO A 69 4.20 -12.60 15.81
C PRO A 69 3.14 -13.55 15.25
N ASN A 70 2.14 -13.92 16.07
CA ASN A 70 1.02 -14.78 15.67
C ASN A 70 -0.03 -14.08 14.80
N ALA A 71 0.08 -12.77 14.59
CA ALA A 71 -0.85 -11.95 13.82
C ALA A 71 -0.18 -11.24 12.62
N ARG A 72 1.07 -11.58 12.29
CA ARG A 72 1.82 -11.03 11.13
C ARG A 72 1.60 -11.81 9.83
#